data_AF-A0A953MBG2-F1
#
_entry.id   AF-A0A953MBG2-F1
#
_cell.length_a   1.000
_cell.length_b   1.000
_cell.length_c   1.000
_cell.angle_alpha   90.00
_cell.angle_beta   90.00
_cell.angle_gamma   90.00
#
_symmetry.space_group_name_H-M   'P 1'
#
loop_
_entity.id
_entity.type
_entity.pdbx_description
1 polymer ?
#
loop_
_entity_poly.entity_id
_entity_poly.type
_entity_poly.pdbx_seq_one_letter_code
_entity_poly.pdbx_strand_id
1 'polypeptide(L)'
;MYYTGIDLHKFTSFLTTVNSSGKIIKQENVKNVDHNFIQYFDSIPGDHLTTVESTMTWYWLNDLFTSINIPLVLAHAKYVKAIAYAKVKTDKVDSHTLAQLLRMDYIPVAHKISNDKRTLR
;
A
#
# COMPACT_ATOMS: atom_id res chain seq x y z
N MET A 1 10.93 -1.73 -11.53
CA MET A 1 10.41 -1.40 -10.20
C MET A 1 9.19 -0.52 -10.31
N TYR A 2 8.08 -1.00 -9.79
CA TYR A 2 6.82 -0.28 -9.62
C TYR A 2 6.54 -0.03 -8.14
N TYR A 3 5.82 1.04 -7.86
CA TYR A 3 5.52 1.48 -6.51
C TYR A 3 4.00 1.59 -6.36
N THR A 4 3.43 0.87 -5.41
CA THR A 4 1.99 0.85 -5.20
C THR A 4 1.64 1.43 -3.83
N GLY A 5 0.81 2.47 -3.85
CA GLY A 5 0.17 2.99 -2.65
C GLY A 5 -1.24 2.42 -2.52
N ILE A 6 -1.56 1.96 -1.32
CA ILE A 6 -2.83 1.29 -1.01
C ILE A 6 -3.55 2.12 0.05
N ASP A 7 -4.73 2.62 -0.30
CA ASP A 7 -5.66 3.18 0.66
C ASP A 7 -6.66 2.09 1.09
N LEU A 8 -6.39 1.49 2.25
CA LEU A 8 -7.06 0.31 2.76
C LEU A 8 -8.30 0.70 3.59
N HIS A 9 -9.48 0.31 3.11
CA HIS A 9 -10.74 0.44 3.86
C HIS A 9 -11.28 -0.94 4.28
N LYS A 10 -12.46 -0.97 4.90
CA LYS A 10 -13.05 -2.19 5.47
C LYS A 10 -13.39 -3.26 4.42
N PHE A 11 -13.94 -2.87 3.27
CA PHE A 11 -14.47 -3.80 2.26
C PHE A 11 -13.78 -3.69 0.90
N THR A 12 -13.25 -2.52 0.59
CA THR A 12 -12.57 -2.22 -0.65
C THR A 12 -11.29 -1.46 -0.34
N SER A 13 -10.33 -1.48 -1.26
CA SER A 13 -9.10 -0.74 -1.18
C SER A 13 -8.82 -0.08 -2.51
N PHE A 14 -8.32 1.15 -2.48
CA PHE A 14 -7.91 1.83 -3.70
C PHE A 14 -6.41 1.65 -3.90
N LEU A 15 -6.03 1.04 -5.01
CA LEU A 15 -4.64 0.76 -5.36
C LEU A 15 -4.20 1.69 -6.47
N THR A 16 -3.09 2.39 -6.24
CA THR A 16 -2.44 3.20 -7.27
C THR A 16 -1.01 2.75 -7.47
N THR A 17 -0.68 2.29 -8.68
CA THR A 17 0.67 1.87 -9.06
C THR A 17 1.31 2.89 -9.98
N VAL A 18 2.52 3.32 -9.63
CA VAL A 18 3.35 4.24 -10.41
C VAL A 18 4.67 3.57 -10.79
N ASN A 19 5.28 4.01 -11.89
CA ASN A 19 6.63 3.60 -12.25
C ASN A 19 7.68 4.49 -11.55
N SER A 20 8.97 4.24 -11.81
CA SER A 20 10.08 5.02 -11.26
C SER A 20 10.07 6.50 -11.64
N SER A 21 9.49 6.87 -12.79
CA SER A 21 9.33 8.28 -13.18
C SER A 21 8.14 8.97 -12.50
N GLY A 22 7.34 8.23 -11.71
CA GLY A 22 6.15 8.75 -11.03
C GLY A 22 4.92 8.81 -11.93
N LYS A 23 4.97 8.25 -13.14
CA LYS A 23 3.80 8.12 -14.02
C LYS A 23 2.90 7.00 -13.51
N ILE A 24 1.61 7.30 -13.44
CA ILE A 24 0.57 6.32 -13.11
C ILE A 24 0.51 5.26 -14.20
N ILE A 25 0.63 3.99 -13.79
CA ILE A 25 0.49 2.82 -14.66
C ILE A 25 -0.91 2.23 -14.53
N LYS A 26 -1.42 2.12 -13.31
CA LYS A 26 -2.74 1.57 -13.03
C LYS A 26 -3.34 2.17 -11.77
N GLN A 27 -4.65 2.38 -11.79
CA GLN A 27 -5.45 2.78 -10.63
C GLN A 27 -6.74 1.99 -10.62
N GLU A 28 -7.08 1.37 -9.50
CA GLU A 28 -8.26 0.53 -9.40
C GLU A 28 -8.79 0.48 -7.98
N ASN A 29 -10.12 0.48 -7.83
CA ASN A 29 -10.78 0.19 -6.57
C ASN A 29 -11.10 -1.31 -6.51
N VAL A 30 -10.50 -2.01 -5.56
CA VAL A 30 -10.46 -3.46 -5.49
C VAL A 30 -11.21 -3.93 -4.25
N LYS A 31 -12.03 -4.98 -4.34
CA LYS A 31 -12.63 -5.59 -3.14
C LYS A 31 -11.54 -6.32 -2.34
N ASN A 32 -11.62 -6.26 -1.00
CA ASN A 32 -10.69 -6.90 -0.06
C ASN A 32 -10.84 -8.41 -0.05
N VAL A 33 -10.45 -9.05 -1.16
CA VAL A 33 -10.43 -10.49 -1.37
C VAL A 33 -9.14 -10.83 -2.12
N ASP A 34 -8.44 -11.84 -1.64
CA ASP A 34 -7.08 -12.20 -2.07
C ASP A 34 -6.92 -12.28 -3.60
N HIS A 35 -7.84 -12.97 -4.28
CA HIS A 35 -7.78 -13.16 -5.74
C HIS A 35 -7.77 -11.84 -6.52
N ASN A 36 -8.45 -10.79 -6.04
CA ASN A 36 -8.47 -9.52 -6.77
C ASN A 36 -7.15 -8.77 -6.65
N PHE A 37 -6.47 -8.88 -5.51
CA PHE A 37 -5.14 -8.29 -5.34
C PHE A 37 -4.12 -9.03 -6.21
N ILE A 38 -4.16 -10.37 -6.20
CA ILE A 38 -3.31 -11.19 -7.07
C ILE A 38 -3.53 -10.80 -8.53
N GLN A 39 -4.78 -10.77 -9.00
CA GLN A 39 -5.10 -10.37 -10.38
C GLN A 39 -4.63 -8.93 -10.70
N TYR A 40 -4.70 -8.01 -9.74
CA TYR A 40 -4.20 -6.65 -9.93
C TYR A 40 -2.69 -6.65 -10.19
N PHE A 41 -1.88 -7.34 -9.39
CA PHE A 41 -0.43 -7.38 -9.56
C PHE A 41 0.01 -8.23 -10.75
N ASP A 42 -0.69 -9.33 -11.06
CA ASP A 42 -0.44 -10.15 -12.24
C ASP A 42 -0.64 -9.37 -13.54
N SER A 43 -1.57 -8.40 -13.55
CA SER A 43 -1.79 -7.54 -14.71
C SER A 43 -0.64 -6.55 -14.98
N ILE A 44 0.30 -6.40 -14.05
CA ILE A 44 1.44 -5.48 -14.14
C ILE A 44 2.74 -6.29 -13.92
N PRO A 45 3.31 -6.90 -14.96
CA PRO A 45 4.51 -7.72 -14.80
C PRO A 45 5.72 -6.85 -14.40
N GLY A 46 6.45 -7.28 -13.37
CA GLY A 46 7.69 -6.66 -12.89
C GLY A 46 7.79 -6.65 -11.36
N ASP A 47 8.89 -6.11 -10.83
CA ASP A 47 9.08 -5.97 -9.38
C ASP A 47 8.22 -4.86 -8.81
N HIS A 48 7.54 -5.16 -7.71
CA HIS A 48 6.67 -4.24 -6.98
C HIS A 48 7.21 -3.95 -5.59
N LEU A 49 7.08 -2.71 -5.16
CA LEU A 49 7.19 -2.31 -3.76
C LEU A 49 5.87 -1.65 -3.37
N THR A 50 5.29 -2.08 -2.25
CA THR A 50 3.95 -1.62 -1.85
C THR A 50 3.98 -0.91 -0.51
N THR A 51 3.01 -0.01 -0.28
CA THR A 51 2.83 0.66 1.01
C THR A 51 1.37 0.78 1.36
N VAL A 52 1.08 0.69 2.66
CA VAL A 52 -0.24 0.95 3.24
C VAL A 52 -0.06 1.72 4.54
N GLU A 53 -1.02 2.59 4.88
CA GLU A 53 -1.01 3.24 6.20
C GLU A 53 -1.22 2.23 7.34
N SER A 54 -0.69 2.54 8.52
CA SER A 54 -0.87 1.80 9.77
C SER A 54 -2.29 1.99 10.35
N THR A 55 -3.30 1.76 9.52
CA THR A 55 -4.73 1.84 9.85
C THR A 55 -5.26 0.48 10.32
N MET A 56 -6.57 0.33 10.52
CA MET A 56 -7.14 -0.94 10.94
C MET A 56 -7.11 -1.96 9.78
N THR A 57 -6.75 -3.21 10.10
CA THR A 57 -6.80 -4.40 9.23
C THR A 57 -5.61 -4.66 8.28
N TRP A 58 -4.48 -3.95 8.34
CA TRP A 58 -3.35 -4.21 7.41
C TRP A 58 -2.66 -5.60 7.51
N TYR A 59 -2.86 -6.37 8.60
CA TYR A 59 -2.17 -7.65 8.81
C TYR A 59 -2.52 -8.72 7.77
N TRP A 60 -3.79 -8.87 7.39
CA TRP A 60 -4.18 -9.85 6.37
C TRP A 60 -3.53 -9.53 5.02
N LEU A 61 -3.44 -8.23 4.69
CA LEU A 61 -2.82 -7.74 3.47
C LEU A 61 -1.31 -8.02 3.47
N ASN A 62 -0.65 -7.80 4.62
CA ASN A 62 0.76 -8.16 4.78
C ASN A 62 0.98 -9.66 4.55
N ASP A 63 0.11 -10.50 5.09
CA ASP A 63 0.26 -11.96 5.01
C ASP A 63 0.02 -12.46 3.58
N LEU A 64 -0.98 -11.89 2.88
CA LEU A 64 -1.19 -12.10 1.45
C LEU A 64 0.03 -11.68 0.63
N PHE A 65 0.56 -10.48 0.84
CA PHE A 65 1.72 -10.00 0.08
C PHE A 65 2.99 -10.79 0.38
N THR A 66 3.14 -11.28 1.61
CA THR A 66 4.22 -12.20 1.98
C THR A 66 4.12 -13.52 1.20
N SER A 67 2.90 -14.06 1.01
CA SER A 67 2.71 -15.34 0.29
C SER A 67 2.99 -15.24 -1.22
N ILE A 68 2.77 -14.06 -1.81
CA ILE A 68 3.09 -13.78 -3.22
C ILE A 68 4.41 -13.02 -3.43
N ASN A 69 5.23 -12.94 -2.38
CA ASN A 69 6.58 -12.36 -2.40
C ASN A 69 6.65 -10.89 -2.83
N ILE A 70 5.62 -10.10 -2.48
CA ILE A 70 5.56 -8.65 -2.69
C ILE A 70 5.90 -7.93 -1.38
N PRO A 71 6.95 -7.10 -1.32
CA PRO A 71 7.28 -6.35 -0.12
C PRO A 71 6.22 -5.29 0.21
N LEU A 72 5.78 -5.25 1.47
CA LEU A 72 4.88 -4.24 2.02
C LEU A 72 5.61 -3.36 3.05
N VAL A 73 5.73 -2.08 2.78
CA VAL A 73 6.17 -1.06 3.74
C VAL A 73 4.95 -0.55 4.51
N LEU A 74 5.00 -0.60 5.83
CA LEU A 74 3.92 -0.03 6.65
C LEU A 74 4.23 1.44 6.90
N ALA A 75 3.34 2.33 6.50
CA ALA A 75 3.50 3.77 6.67
C ALA A 75 2.81 4.25 7.96
N HIS A 76 3.49 5.05 8.77
CA HIS A 76 2.94 5.58 10.01
C HIS A 76 1.89 6.66 9.71
N ALA A 77 0.60 6.33 9.87
CA ALA A 77 -0.52 7.16 9.42
C ALA A 77 -0.46 8.63 9.93
N LYS A 78 -0.10 8.82 11.21
CA LYS A 78 0.04 10.19 11.79
C LYS A 78 1.11 11.03 11.10
N TYR A 79 2.23 10.42 10.71
CA TYR A 79 3.36 11.12 10.11
C TYR A 79 3.17 11.31 8.60
N VAL A 80 2.56 10.34 7.91
CA VAL A 80 2.10 10.53 6.53
C VAL A 80 1.17 11.74 6.46
N LYS A 81 0.17 11.83 7.34
CA LYS A 81 -0.74 12.97 7.39
C LYS A 81 -0.04 14.31 7.64
N ALA A 82 1.09 14.33 8.34
CA ALA A 82 1.85 15.55 8.60
C ALA A 82 2.59 16.08 7.35
N ILE A 83 3.02 15.19 6.45
CA ILE A 83 3.79 15.55 5.24
C ILE A 83 2.94 15.61 3.96
N ALA A 84 1.79 14.95 3.96
CA ALA A 84 0.94 14.77 2.79
C ALA A 84 -0.49 15.27 3.01
N TYR A 85 -0.67 16.28 3.86
CA TYR A 85 -1.99 16.86 4.10
C TYR A 85 -2.57 17.45 2.81
N ALA A 86 -3.78 17.03 2.45
CA ALA A 86 -4.55 17.58 1.35
C ALA A 86 -5.91 18.10 1.85
N LYS A 87 -6.33 19.27 1.36
CA LYS A 87 -7.65 19.84 1.66
C LYS A 87 -8.79 18.99 1.09
N VAL A 88 -8.56 18.42 -0.10
CA VAL A 88 -9.50 17.49 -0.75
C VAL A 88 -8.91 16.09 -0.61
N LYS A 89 -9.56 15.27 0.22
CA LYS A 89 -9.16 13.89 0.49
C LYS A 89 -10.08 12.95 -0.29
N THR A 90 -9.51 12.12 -1.16
CA THR A 90 -10.22 11.05 -1.88
C THR A 90 -9.32 9.83 -1.95
N ASP A 91 -9.90 8.63 -1.95
CA ASP A 91 -9.15 7.37 -1.94
C ASP A 91 -8.13 7.29 -3.10
N LYS A 92 -8.47 7.89 -4.24
CA LYS A 92 -7.59 8.02 -5.42
C LYS A 92 -6.38 8.93 -5.15
N VAL A 93 -6.60 10.08 -4.50
CA VAL A 93 -5.51 11.03 -4.19
C VAL A 93 -4.63 10.46 -3.09
N ASP A 94 -5.21 9.82 -2.08
CA ASP A 94 -4.46 9.25 -0.95
C ASP A 94 -3.58 8.09 -1.41
N SER A 95 -4.15 7.12 -2.12
CA SER A 95 -3.38 6.00 -2.68
C SER A 95 -2.27 6.46 -3.65
N HIS A 96 -2.54 7.48 -4.48
CA HIS A 96 -1.51 8.05 -5.36
C HIS A 96 -0.38 8.72 -4.56
N THR A 97 -0.73 9.47 -3.53
CA THR A 97 0.25 10.17 -2.68
C THR A 97 1.15 9.17 -1.95
N LEU A 98 0.56 8.10 -1.40
CA LEU A 98 1.31 6.98 -0.81
C LEU A 98 2.29 6.35 -1.81
N ALA A 99 1.84 6.11 -3.05
CA ALA A 99 2.69 5.54 -4.10
C ALA A 99 3.89 6.45 -4.43
N GLN A 100 3.67 7.77 -4.48
CA GLN A 100 4.74 8.75 -4.71
C GLN A 100 5.71 8.83 -3.54
N LEU A 101 5.22 8.86 -2.30
CA LEU A 101 6.07 8.87 -1.10
C LEU A 101 6.95 7.62 -1.04
N LEU A 102 6.39 6.45 -1.38
CA LEU A 102 7.15 5.19 -1.43
C LEU A 102 8.23 5.24 -2.51
N ARG A 103 7.89 5.73 -3.71
CA ARG A 103 8.83 5.91 -4.81
C ARG A 103 10.00 6.84 -4.46
N MET A 104 9.74 7.87 -3.67
CA MET A 104 10.73 8.86 -3.25
C MET A 104 11.49 8.46 -1.97
N ASP A 105 11.22 7.29 -1.40
CA ASP A 105 11.77 6.84 -0.11
C ASP A 105 11.44 7.77 1.08
N TYR A 106 10.27 8.41 1.04
CA TYR A 106 9.79 9.37 2.04
C TYR A 106 8.70 8.80 2.95
N ILE A 107 8.52 7.47 2.95
CA ILE A 107 7.54 6.83 3.82
C ILE A 107 8.07 6.84 5.26
N PRO A 108 7.36 7.47 6.21
CA PRO A 108 7.68 7.33 7.62
C PRO A 108 7.32 5.90 8.06
N VAL A 109 8.31 5.01 8.10
CA VAL A 109 8.09 3.58 8.34
C VAL A 109 7.57 3.34 9.75
N ALA A 110 6.46 2.61 9.86
CA ALA A 110 5.94 2.08 11.11
C ALA A 110 6.51 0.69 11.38
N HIS A 111 6.70 0.38 12.67
CA HIS A 111 7.22 -0.92 13.09
C HIS A 111 6.19 -2.04 12.84
N LYS A 112 6.59 -3.07 12.10
CA LYS A 112 5.83 -4.31 11.90
C LYS A 112 6.34 -5.37 12.86
N ILE A 113 5.46 -5.87 13.74
CA ILE A 113 5.76 -7.05 14.55
C ILE A 113 5.86 -8.27 13.63
N SER A 114 6.95 -9.03 13.75
CA SER A 114 7.18 -10.26 12.99
C SER A 114 6.12 -11.31 13.29
N ASN A 115 5.82 -12.18 12.32
CA ASN A 115 4.72 -13.14 12.42
C ASN A 115 4.82 -14.04 13.66
N ASP A 116 6.02 -14.46 14.03
CA ASP A 116 6.31 -15.28 15.22
C ASP A 116 5.96 -14.60 16.55
N LYS A 117 6.01 -13.26 16.61
CA LYS A 117 5.76 -12.48 17.84
C LYS A 117 4.36 -11.89 17.91
N ARG A 118 3.54 -12.02 16.86
CA ARG A 118 2.17 -11.45 16.84
C ARG A 118 1.25 -12.09 17.88
N THR A 119 1.48 -13.35 18.23
CA THR A 119 0.70 -14.09 19.23
C THR A 119 0.94 -13.62 20.66
N LEU A 120 2.01 -12.84 20.90
CA LEU A 120 2.38 -12.30 22.22
C LEU A 120 1.80 -10.90 22.47
N ARG A 121 0.97 -10.39 21.55
CA ARG A 121 0.42 -9.02 21.58
C ARG A 121 -0.88 -8.94 22.36
#